data_AF-A0A7X5DGT8-F1
#
_entry.id   AF-A0A7X5DGT8-F1
#
_cell.length_a   1.000
_cell.length_b   1.000
_cell.length_c   1.000
_cell.angle_alpha   90.00
_cell.angle_beta   90.00
_cell.angle_gamma   90.00
#
_symmetry.space_group_name_H-M   'P 1'
#
loop_
_entity.id
_entity.type
_entity.pdbx_description
1 polymer ?
#
loop_
_entity_poly.entity_id
_entity_poly.type
_entity_poly.pdbx_seq_one_letter_code
_entity_poly.pdbx_strand_id
1 'polypeptide(L)'
;GASRQTADSKAAKEAARAKRAAEKAARTAEKRAAKAARAAERAARPKRRKAPLVIAVTVALGAALALLAGGTYMAEIWGGKTVPAVVGMTRDKAVAALEGEGFSVEATEVKSDEAAGTVLSEAPNGGARIAEGSTVVLEVAVPRAIPDIKGFTRQEAADALGAEGFTAVEYKEKKSNKAEGTVLKVSPKAGTEALSTEPVTVTVAVPFTVPDVAGMDTDAAKETLSDEGYEVTTLWSYTEDTPEGTALSTEPEAGAQLDSGSEVTLYIAKSRGNELVALAESFLPGARLKSNNGRFIIDSVSSVTYAGDDVVRYTCEAHQYEDVELPFGKGTTRVEDDKRVTIEGSLTFNGDNEVTTADPAIKY
;
A
#
# COMPACT_ATOMS: atom_id res chain seq x y z
N GLY A 1 -4.48 146.43 -77.13
CA GLY A 1 -3.43 145.72 -76.37
C GLY A 1 -4.06 145.03 -75.16
N ALA A 2 -3.81 143.73 -75.05
CA ALA A 2 -3.76 142.91 -73.83
C ALA A 2 -4.88 143.00 -72.77
N SER A 3 -5.70 141.94 -72.69
CA SER A 3 -6.05 141.20 -71.44
C SER A 3 -7.29 140.31 -71.59
N ARG A 4 -7.66 139.93 -72.83
CA ARG A 4 -8.66 138.89 -73.17
C ARG A 4 -8.20 137.45 -72.83
N GLN A 5 -7.44 137.25 -71.75
CA GLN A 5 -6.60 136.05 -71.57
C GLN A 5 -6.69 135.39 -70.18
N THR A 6 -7.83 135.47 -69.49
CA THR A 6 -7.98 134.82 -68.16
C THR A 6 -9.15 133.84 -68.04
N ALA A 7 -9.93 133.61 -69.09
CA ALA A 7 -11.02 132.60 -69.08
C ALA A 7 -10.59 131.20 -69.56
N ASP A 8 -9.58 131.06 -70.42
CA ASP A 8 -9.17 129.76 -70.98
C ASP A 8 -8.18 128.94 -70.12
N SER A 9 -7.61 129.51 -69.05
CA SER A 9 -6.59 128.79 -68.25
C SER A 9 -7.15 127.83 -67.18
N LYS A 10 -8.44 127.92 -66.86
CA LYS A 10 -9.07 127.15 -65.77
C LYS A 10 -9.61 125.79 -66.26
N ALA A 11 -10.24 125.75 -67.43
CA ALA A 11 -10.75 124.52 -68.04
C ALA A 11 -9.64 123.54 -68.48
N ALA A 12 -8.50 124.07 -68.95
CA ALA A 12 -7.35 123.24 -69.34
C ALA A 12 -6.65 122.54 -68.15
N LYS A 13 -6.72 123.13 -66.93
CA LYS A 13 -6.10 122.56 -65.72
C LYS A 13 -6.92 121.41 -65.12
N GLU A 14 -8.26 121.42 -65.24
CA GLU A 14 -9.11 120.34 -64.74
C GLU A 14 -9.06 119.09 -65.62
N ALA A 15 -9.04 119.25 -66.96
CA ALA A 15 -8.87 118.12 -67.88
C ALA A 15 -7.50 117.43 -67.72
N ALA A 16 -6.44 118.18 -67.44
CA ALA A 16 -5.10 117.63 -67.17
C ALA A 16 -5.00 116.88 -65.84
N ARG A 17 -5.76 117.29 -64.80
CA ARG A 17 -5.82 116.58 -63.51
C ARG A 17 -6.59 115.25 -63.61
N ALA A 18 -7.69 115.20 -64.35
CA ALA A 18 -8.45 113.97 -64.58
C ALA A 18 -7.63 112.91 -65.35
N LYS A 19 -6.89 113.34 -66.39
CA LYS A 19 -6.03 112.45 -67.17
C LYS A 19 -4.87 111.86 -66.34
N ARG A 20 -4.25 112.69 -65.48
CA ARG A 20 -3.18 112.24 -64.56
C ARG A 20 -3.69 111.31 -63.46
N ALA A 21 -4.94 111.46 -63.01
CA ALA A 21 -5.54 110.57 -62.01
C ALA A 21 -5.84 109.18 -62.60
N ALA A 22 -6.39 109.12 -63.81
CA ALA A 22 -6.65 107.87 -64.52
C ALA A 22 -5.35 107.09 -64.84
N GLU A 23 -4.30 107.79 -65.26
CA GLU A 23 -2.99 107.18 -65.56
C GLU A 23 -2.30 106.62 -64.30
N LYS A 24 -2.48 107.28 -63.14
CA LYS A 24 -1.98 106.77 -61.85
C LYS A 24 -2.76 105.54 -61.39
N ALA A 25 -4.07 105.51 -61.59
CA ALA A 25 -4.91 104.36 -61.26
C ALA A 25 -4.54 103.12 -62.12
N ALA A 26 -4.33 103.31 -63.42
CA ALA A 26 -3.88 102.25 -64.34
C ALA A 26 -2.50 101.68 -63.95
N ARG A 27 -1.52 102.54 -63.65
CA ARG A 27 -0.19 102.09 -63.16
C ARG A 27 -0.24 101.36 -61.82
N THR A 28 -1.22 101.68 -60.97
CA THR A 28 -1.38 101.02 -59.67
C THR A 28 -2.05 99.65 -59.82
N ALA A 29 -2.98 99.51 -60.76
CA ALA A 29 -3.60 98.23 -61.12
C ALA A 29 -2.57 97.28 -61.78
N GLU A 30 -1.74 97.79 -62.69
CA GLU A 30 -0.68 97.03 -63.35
C GLU A 30 0.38 96.53 -62.35
N LYS A 31 0.78 97.36 -61.39
CA LYS A 31 1.70 96.94 -60.30
C LYS A 31 1.09 95.89 -59.37
N ARG A 32 -0.22 95.96 -59.09
CA ARG A 32 -0.92 94.94 -58.29
C ARG A 32 -1.08 93.62 -59.04
N ALA A 33 -1.37 93.67 -60.34
CA ALA A 33 -1.41 92.49 -61.21
C ALA A 33 -0.03 91.84 -61.36
N ALA A 34 1.04 92.61 -61.53
CA ALA A 34 2.40 92.10 -61.60
C ALA A 34 2.89 91.49 -60.27
N LYS A 35 2.45 92.03 -59.13
CA LYS A 35 2.74 91.46 -57.80
C LYS A 35 1.95 90.17 -57.55
N ALA A 36 0.70 90.10 -57.99
CA ALA A 36 -0.12 88.89 -57.92
C ALA A 36 0.41 87.77 -58.84
N ALA A 37 0.84 88.12 -60.06
CA ALA A 37 1.46 87.18 -61.00
C ALA A 37 2.79 86.62 -60.46
N ARG A 38 3.67 87.47 -59.89
CA ARG A 38 4.91 87.01 -59.24
C ARG A 38 4.69 86.17 -57.97
N ALA A 39 3.55 86.35 -57.28
CA ALA A 39 3.16 85.52 -56.13
C ALA A 39 2.64 84.14 -56.59
N ALA A 40 1.86 84.09 -57.67
CA ALA A 40 1.39 82.84 -58.28
C ALA A 40 2.54 82.02 -58.89
N GLU A 41 3.51 82.67 -59.53
CA GLU A 41 4.69 82.01 -60.11
C GLU A 41 5.65 81.44 -59.03
N ARG A 42 5.72 82.07 -57.84
CA ARG A 42 6.47 81.52 -56.69
C ARG A 42 5.77 80.34 -55.99
N ALA A 43 4.45 80.22 -56.11
CA ALA A 43 3.68 79.12 -55.52
C ALA A 43 3.69 77.84 -56.39
N ALA A 44 3.99 77.96 -57.69
CA ALA A 44 3.96 76.85 -58.66
C ALA A 44 5.32 76.17 -58.93
N ARG A 45 6.36 76.44 -58.13
CA ARG A 45 7.64 75.74 -58.23
C ARG A 45 7.62 74.51 -57.31
N PRO A 46 7.68 73.25 -57.82
CA PRO A 46 7.71 72.09 -56.95
C PRO A 46 9.00 72.13 -56.12
N LYS A 47 8.88 72.34 -54.80
CA LYS A 47 9.99 72.11 -53.86
C LYS A 47 10.35 70.63 -53.99
N ARG A 48 11.52 70.30 -54.57
CA ARG A 48 12.08 68.94 -54.53
C ARG A 48 12.14 68.50 -53.05
N ARG A 49 11.18 67.67 -52.63
CA ARG A 49 11.13 67.15 -51.26
C ARG A 49 12.20 66.08 -51.16
N LYS A 50 13.33 66.37 -50.50
CA LYS A 50 14.31 65.33 -50.09
C LYS A 50 13.76 64.44 -48.96
N ALA A 51 12.56 64.73 -48.43
CA ALA A 51 11.91 64.02 -47.34
C ALA A 51 11.81 62.49 -47.53
N PRO A 52 11.35 61.92 -48.66
CA PRO A 52 11.31 60.46 -48.83
C PRO A 52 12.72 59.84 -48.84
N LEU A 53 13.73 60.55 -49.35
CA LEU A 53 15.12 60.07 -49.33
C LEU A 53 15.71 60.08 -47.92
N VAL A 54 15.43 61.13 -47.13
CA VAL A 54 15.88 61.23 -45.73
C VAL A 54 15.18 60.19 -44.85
N ILE A 55 13.89 59.93 -45.08
CA ILE A 55 13.14 58.86 -44.39
C ILE A 55 13.68 57.48 -44.76
N ALA A 56 13.93 57.21 -46.05
CA ALA A 56 14.51 55.94 -46.49
C ALA A 56 15.90 55.69 -45.90
N VAL A 57 16.76 56.73 -45.83
CA VAL A 57 18.10 56.63 -45.24
C VAL A 57 18.04 56.43 -43.73
N THR A 58 17.13 57.08 -43.02
CA THR A 58 16.99 56.90 -41.55
C THR A 58 16.40 55.55 -41.17
N VAL A 59 15.44 55.03 -41.94
CA VAL A 59 14.92 53.66 -41.76
C VAL A 59 16.01 52.63 -42.09
N ALA A 60 16.76 52.82 -43.18
CA ALA A 60 17.88 51.92 -43.53
C ALA A 60 19.01 51.97 -42.48
N LEU A 61 19.32 53.14 -41.93
CA LEU A 61 20.32 53.29 -40.87
C LEU A 61 19.82 52.71 -39.55
N GLY A 62 18.54 52.89 -39.22
CA GLY A 62 17.90 52.25 -38.06
C GLY A 62 17.88 50.73 -38.18
N ALA A 63 17.59 50.19 -39.36
CA ALA A 63 17.66 48.77 -39.65
C ALA A 63 19.10 48.25 -39.61
N ALA A 64 20.07 48.98 -40.16
CA ALA A 64 21.48 48.63 -40.09
C ALA A 64 22.01 48.69 -38.64
N LEU A 65 21.61 49.68 -37.85
CA LEU A 65 21.92 49.77 -36.42
C LEU A 65 21.23 48.68 -35.62
N ALA A 66 20.00 48.29 -35.96
CA ALA A 66 19.31 47.18 -35.34
C ALA A 66 19.96 45.83 -35.71
N LEU A 67 20.44 45.67 -36.94
CA LEU A 67 21.21 44.50 -37.39
C LEU A 67 22.61 44.47 -36.76
N LEU A 68 23.26 45.62 -36.58
CA LEU A 68 24.53 45.73 -35.88
C LEU A 68 24.35 45.53 -34.37
N ALA A 69 23.31 46.07 -33.76
CA ALA A 69 22.97 45.83 -32.37
C ALA A 69 22.59 44.36 -32.15
N GLY A 70 21.78 43.77 -33.02
CA GLY A 70 21.47 42.34 -33.02
C GLY A 70 22.71 41.47 -33.24
N GLY A 71 23.57 41.85 -34.19
CA GLY A 71 24.83 41.15 -34.48
C GLY A 71 25.84 41.26 -33.35
N THR A 72 25.99 42.43 -32.71
CA THR A 72 26.89 42.64 -31.57
C THR A 72 26.32 42.06 -30.27
N TYR A 73 24.99 41.98 -30.14
CA TYR A 73 24.30 41.26 -29.08
C TYR A 73 24.52 39.75 -29.20
N MET A 74 24.39 39.19 -30.41
CA MET A 74 24.71 37.78 -30.67
C MET A 74 26.20 37.47 -30.59
N ALA A 75 27.07 38.41 -30.94
CA ALA A 75 28.52 38.25 -30.83
C ALA A 75 29.06 38.43 -29.39
N GLU A 76 28.18 38.49 -28.39
CA GLU A 76 28.52 38.58 -26.97
C GLU A 76 29.43 39.77 -26.58
N ILE A 77 29.43 40.85 -27.38
CA ILE A 77 30.32 42.03 -27.21
C ILE A 77 29.87 42.94 -26.05
N TRP A 78 28.60 42.85 -25.67
CA TRP A 78 28.03 43.51 -24.49
C TRP A 78 27.98 42.48 -23.37
N GLY A 79 28.63 42.73 -22.23
CA GLY A 79 29.00 41.71 -21.23
C GLY A 79 27.94 40.65 -20.86
N GLY A 80 28.44 39.50 -20.42
CA GLY A 80 27.66 38.32 -20.08
C GLY A 80 27.58 37.31 -21.23
N LYS A 81 27.52 36.03 -20.89
CA LYS A 81 27.46 34.89 -21.80
C LYS A 81 26.12 34.20 -21.74
N THR A 82 25.77 33.51 -22.82
CA THR A 82 24.53 32.73 -22.91
C THR A 82 24.71 31.37 -22.26
N VAL A 83 23.84 30.99 -21.33
CA VAL A 83 23.85 29.67 -20.67
C VAL A 83 23.43 28.59 -21.68
N PRO A 84 24.28 27.59 -21.98
CA PRO A 84 23.88 26.40 -22.74
C PRO A 84 22.69 25.68 -22.11
N ALA A 85 21.77 25.16 -22.91
CA ALA A 85 20.72 24.27 -22.42
C ALA A 85 21.29 22.86 -22.24
N VAL A 86 21.41 22.41 -20.99
CA VAL A 86 22.03 21.12 -20.64
C VAL A 86 21.06 20.12 -19.99
N VAL A 87 19.77 20.47 -19.85
CA VAL A 87 18.72 19.54 -19.42
C VAL A 87 18.66 18.31 -20.34
N GLY A 88 18.62 17.12 -19.74
CA GLY A 88 18.66 15.84 -20.44
C GLY A 88 20.07 15.35 -20.82
N MET A 89 21.12 16.15 -20.60
CA MET A 89 22.50 15.69 -20.75
C MET A 89 22.98 14.92 -19.51
N THR A 90 24.05 14.14 -19.66
CA THR A 90 24.77 13.59 -18.50
C THR A 90 25.50 14.71 -17.78
N ARG A 91 25.61 14.61 -16.44
CA ARG A 91 26.31 15.58 -15.58
C ARG A 91 27.66 15.99 -16.16
N ASP A 92 28.49 15.03 -16.57
CA ASP A 92 29.83 15.33 -17.09
C ASP A 92 29.80 16.17 -18.38
N LYS A 93 28.83 15.90 -19.28
CA LYS A 93 28.67 16.67 -20.51
C LYS A 93 28.11 18.06 -20.24
N ALA A 94 27.15 18.15 -19.32
CA ALA A 94 26.56 19.40 -18.88
C ALA A 94 27.62 20.31 -18.24
N VAL A 95 28.40 19.77 -17.31
CA VAL A 95 29.52 20.48 -16.67
C VAL A 95 30.53 20.96 -17.70
N ALA A 96 30.97 20.08 -18.61
CA ALA A 96 31.91 20.47 -19.66
C ALA A 96 31.38 21.56 -20.59
N ALA A 97 30.08 21.55 -20.93
CA ALA A 97 29.46 22.57 -21.76
C ALA A 97 29.36 23.92 -21.05
N LEU A 98 28.99 23.92 -19.76
CA LEU A 98 28.87 25.14 -18.96
C LEU A 98 30.24 25.75 -18.60
N GLU A 99 31.18 24.93 -18.16
CA GLU A 99 32.54 25.37 -17.85
C GLU A 99 33.31 25.79 -19.11
N GLY A 100 33.05 25.14 -20.25
CA GLY A 100 33.56 25.55 -21.56
C GLY A 100 33.11 26.96 -21.95
N GLU A 101 31.92 27.35 -21.52
CA GLU A 101 31.42 28.73 -21.63
C GLU A 101 31.86 29.63 -20.47
N GLY A 102 32.67 29.17 -19.51
CA GLY A 102 33.19 29.99 -18.42
C GLY A 102 32.18 30.22 -17.29
N PHE A 103 31.16 29.39 -17.16
CA PHE A 103 30.29 29.34 -15.98
C PHE A 103 30.88 28.41 -14.91
N SER A 104 30.57 28.69 -13.64
CA SER A 104 30.78 27.73 -12.55
C SER A 104 29.57 26.82 -12.44
N VAL A 105 29.76 25.57 -12.03
CA VAL A 105 28.65 24.62 -11.90
C VAL A 105 28.54 24.11 -10.46
N GLU A 106 27.34 24.17 -9.93
CA GLU A 106 26.96 23.51 -8.68
C GLU A 106 25.92 22.44 -9.01
N ALA A 107 26.07 21.23 -8.50
CA ALA A 107 25.15 20.14 -8.76
C ALA A 107 24.54 19.65 -7.45
N THR A 108 23.22 19.58 -7.42
CA THR A 108 22.41 18.99 -6.35
C THR A 108 21.77 17.71 -6.86
N GLU A 109 21.63 16.73 -5.97
CA GLU A 109 21.10 15.42 -6.35
C GLU A 109 19.62 15.31 -5.97
N VAL A 110 18.81 14.82 -6.91
CA VAL A 110 17.37 14.66 -6.74
C VAL A 110 16.97 13.24 -7.15
N LYS A 111 16.24 12.55 -6.27
CA LYS A 111 15.74 11.20 -6.52
C LYS A 111 14.73 11.23 -7.67
N SER A 112 15.03 10.52 -8.76
CA SER A 112 14.23 10.51 -9.98
C SER A 112 14.20 9.14 -10.64
N ASP A 113 13.21 8.92 -11.51
CA ASP A 113 13.11 7.72 -12.34
C ASP A 113 13.86 7.87 -13.69
N GLU A 114 14.41 9.07 -13.95
CA GLU A 114 15.32 9.31 -15.07
C GLU A 114 16.65 8.57 -14.88
N ALA A 115 17.38 8.32 -15.97
CA ALA A 115 18.67 7.65 -15.91
C ALA A 115 19.64 8.39 -14.97
N ALA A 116 20.30 7.65 -14.09
CA ALA A 116 21.23 8.21 -13.11
C ALA A 116 22.30 9.09 -13.77
N GLY A 117 22.54 10.27 -13.19
CA GLY A 117 23.47 11.26 -13.71
C GLY A 117 22.88 12.18 -14.80
N THR A 118 21.61 12.06 -15.14
CA THR A 118 20.93 12.97 -16.10
C THR A 118 20.55 14.29 -15.42
N VAL A 119 20.79 15.41 -16.09
CA VAL A 119 20.35 16.73 -15.61
C VAL A 119 18.84 16.87 -15.78
N LEU A 120 18.13 17.07 -14.68
CA LEU A 120 16.68 17.23 -14.61
C LEU A 120 16.26 18.69 -14.81
N SER A 121 17.00 19.59 -14.18
CA SER A 121 16.75 21.02 -14.25
C SER A 121 18.06 21.81 -14.14
N GLU A 122 18.04 23.03 -14.65
CA GLU A 122 19.14 23.96 -14.59
C GLU A 122 18.62 25.36 -14.21
N ALA A 123 19.35 26.08 -13.38
CA ALA A 123 19.01 27.44 -12.98
C ALA A 123 20.27 28.31 -12.96
N PRO A 124 20.33 29.43 -13.71
CA PRO A 124 19.31 29.95 -14.64
C PRO A 124 19.08 29.04 -15.86
N ASN A 125 17.86 29.06 -16.41
CA ASN A 125 17.47 28.23 -17.56
C ASN A 125 18.34 28.51 -18.79
N GLY A 126 18.54 27.48 -19.63
CA GLY A 126 19.24 27.59 -20.90
C GLY A 126 18.71 28.71 -21.79
N GLY A 127 19.63 29.42 -22.44
CA GLY A 127 19.37 30.64 -23.21
C GLY A 127 19.34 31.92 -22.35
N ALA A 128 19.37 31.83 -21.03
CA ALA A 128 19.56 33.00 -20.17
C ALA A 128 20.94 33.62 -20.40
N ARG A 129 21.04 34.94 -20.34
CA ARG A 129 22.32 35.66 -20.43
C ARG A 129 22.73 36.11 -19.05
N ILE A 130 23.84 35.60 -18.55
CA ILE A 130 24.35 35.91 -17.20
C ILE A 130 25.82 36.30 -17.25
N ALA A 131 26.33 36.91 -16.18
CA ALA A 131 27.74 37.30 -16.12
C ALA A 131 28.66 36.07 -16.24
N GLU A 132 29.79 36.23 -16.91
CA GLU A 132 30.83 35.20 -16.92
C GLU A 132 31.28 34.87 -15.50
N GLY A 133 31.58 33.61 -15.22
CA GLY A 133 31.90 33.11 -13.88
C GLY A 133 30.68 32.94 -12.96
N SER A 134 29.46 33.30 -13.40
CA SER A 134 28.25 33.00 -12.61
C SER A 134 28.06 31.50 -12.43
N THR A 135 27.44 31.13 -11.30
CA THR A 135 27.13 29.73 -11.01
C THR A 135 25.80 29.33 -11.63
N VAL A 136 25.79 28.21 -12.36
CA VAL A 136 24.58 27.50 -12.80
C VAL A 136 24.39 26.30 -11.87
N VAL A 137 23.22 26.25 -11.23
CA VAL A 137 22.83 25.14 -10.36
C VAL A 137 22.10 24.10 -11.20
N LEU A 138 22.56 22.85 -11.13
CA LEU A 138 21.96 21.71 -11.78
C LEU A 138 21.29 20.81 -10.74
N GLU A 139 20.09 20.33 -11.03
CA GLU A 139 19.52 19.18 -10.35
C GLU A 139 19.79 17.93 -11.18
N VAL A 140 20.48 16.96 -10.60
CA VAL A 140 20.92 15.75 -11.27
C VAL A 140 20.16 14.55 -10.70
N ALA A 141 19.65 13.70 -11.60
CA ALA A 141 18.95 12.48 -11.26
C ALA A 141 19.88 11.51 -10.52
N VAL A 142 19.44 11.06 -9.35
CA VAL A 142 20.01 9.92 -8.64
C VAL A 142 18.95 8.83 -8.45
N PRO A 143 19.36 7.56 -8.46
CA PRO A 143 18.43 6.46 -8.27
C PRO A 143 17.88 6.45 -6.84
N ARG A 144 16.70 5.85 -6.66
CA ARG A 144 16.14 5.55 -5.32
C ARG A 144 16.77 4.27 -4.82
N ALA A 145 17.03 4.19 -3.52
CA ALA A 145 17.54 2.97 -2.91
C ALA A 145 16.48 2.39 -1.96
N ILE A 146 16.27 1.08 -2.02
CA ILE A 146 15.35 0.40 -1.10
C ILE A 146 15.88 0.53 0.33
N PRO A 147 15.13 1.11 1.27
CA PRO A 147 15.57 1.28 2.66
C PRO A 147 15.65 -0.06 3.39
N ASP A 148 16.48 -0.14 4.44
CA ASP A 148 16.49 -1.31 5.32
C ASP A 148 15.30 -1.25 6.29
N ILE A 149 14.23 -1.95 5.90
CA ILE A 149 12.96 -2.03 6.62
C ILE A 149 12.76 -3.39 7.31
N LYS A 150 13.81 -4.20 7.42
CA LYS A 150 13.68 -5.51 8.06
C LYS A 150 13.40 -5.33 9.56
N GLY A 151 12.38 -6.03 10.05
CA GLY A 151 11.95 -5.92 11.45
C GLY A 151 11.00 -4.75 11.73
N PHE A 152 10.72 -3.89 10.75
CA PHE A 152 9.70 -2.85 10.89
C PHE A 152 8.31 -3.49 10.91
N THR A 153 7.34 -2.76 11.48
CA THR A 153 5.92 -3.06 11.27
C THR A 153 5.53 -2.77 9.81
N ARG A 154 4.43 -3.37 9.36
CA ARG A 154 3.87 -3.09 8.03
C ARG A 154 3.68 -1.59 7.76
N GLN A 155 3.23 -0.84 8.77
CA GLN A 155 3.00 0.60 8.63
C GLN A 155 4.31 1.37 8.50
N GLU A 156 5.28 1.12 9.38
CA GLU A 156 6.60 1.77 9.31
C GLU A 156 7.33 1.45 7.98
N ALA A 157 7.19 0.22 7.49
CA ALA A 157 7.72 -0.17 6.19
C ALA A 157 7.05 0.58 5.03
N ALA A 158 5.72 0.76 5.08
CA ALA A 158 4.99 1.54 4.09
C ALA A 158 5.44 3.01 4.10
N ASP A 159 5.61 3.59 5.28
CA ASP A 159 6.03 4.98 5.46
C ASP A 159 7.47 5.19 4.97
N ALA A 160 8.37 4.27 5.29
CA ALA A 160 9.77 4.32 4.84
C ALA A 160 9.90 4.18 3.32
N LEU A 161 9.15 3.26 2.70
CA LEU A 161 9.13 3.10 1.24
C LEU A 161 8.49 4.31 0.55
N GLY A 162 7.42 4.86 1.13
CA GLY A 162 6.77 6.07 0.63
C GLY A 162 7.66 7.31 0.71
N ALA A 163 8.46 7.45 1.77
CA ALA A 163 9.43 8.54 1.91
C ALA A 163 10.55 8.48 0.86
N GLU A 164 10.91 7.27 0.42
CA GLU A 164 11.82 7.05 -0.70
C GLU A 164 11.16 7.25 -2.07
N GLY A 165 9.83 7.39 -2.11
CA GLY A 165 9.04 7.63 -3.32
C GLY A 165 8.65 6.36 -4.07
N PHE A 166 8.74 5.17 -3.46
CA PHE A 166 8.26 3.93 -4.06
C PHE A 166 6.73 3.88 -4.03
N THR A 167 6.12 3.57 -5.18
CA THR A 167 4.65 3.54 -5.33
C THR A 167 4.11 2.12 -5.57
N ALA A 168 4.95 1.23 -6.12
CA ALA A 168 4.58 -0.15 -6.43
C ALA A 168 5.02 -1.12 -5.32
N VAL A 169 4.37 -1.08 -4.16
CA VAL A 169 4.68 -1.97 -3.02
C VAL A 169 3.67 -3.11 -2.94
N GLU A 170 4.16 -4.35 -2.99
CA GLU A 170 3.36 -5.57 -2.83
C GLU A 170 3.66 -6.23 -1.47
N TYR A 171 2.63 -6.59 -0.72
CA TYR A 171 2.80 -7.31 0.55
C TYR A 171 2.48 -8.79 0.37
N LYS A 172 3.37 -9.66 0.85
CA LYS A 172 3.16 -11.11 0.92
C LYS A 172 3.26 -11.59 2.35
N GLU A 173 2.43 -12.55 2.70
CA GLU A 173 2.39 -13.11 4.04
C GLU A 173 3.21 -14.40 4.11
N LYS A 174 3.86 -14.62 5.25
CA LYS A 174 4.57 -15.85 5.54
C LYS A 174 4.50 -16.17 7.03
N LYS A 175 4.14 -17.41 7.35
CA LYS A 175 4.13 -17.91 8.74
C LYS A 175 5.51 -17.77 9.39
N SER A 176 5.56 -17.21 10.61
CA SER A 176 6.81 -17.00 11.34
C SER A 176 6.55 -16.74 12.84
N ASN A 177 7.47 -17.17 13.70
CA ASN A 177 7.50 -16.85 15.14
C ASN A 177 7.89 -15.39 15.45
N LYS A 178 7.70 -14.47 14.49
CA LYS A 178 7.88 -13.04 14.68
C LYS A 178 6.51 -12.43 14.94
N ALA A 179 6.49 -11.31 15.66
CA ALA A 179 5.26 -10.57 15.90
C ALA A 179 4.50 -10.33 14.58
N GLU A 180 3.20 -10.51 14.61
CA GLU A 180 2.33 -10.34 13.45
C GLU A 180 2.56 -8.98 12.77
N GLY A 181 2.63 -8.97 11.45
CA GLY A 181 2.87 -7.77 10.66
C GLY A 181 4.33 -7.29 10.62
N THR A 182 5.26 -8.00 11.26
CA THR A 182 6.70 -7.69 11.17
C THR A 182 7.26 -8.03 9.80
N VAL A 183 8.03 -7.12 9.19
CA VAL A 183 8.73 -7.38 7.92
C VAL A 183 9.86 -8.39 8.12
N LEU A 184 9.72 -9.54 7.45
CA LEU A 184 10.72 -10.62 7.46
C LEU A 184 11.77 -10.41 6.38
N LYS A 185 11.34 -9.95 5.20
CA LYS A 185 12.17 -9.83 4.00
C LYS A 185 11.62 -8.76 3.07
N VAL A 186 12.52 -8.07 2.37
CA VAL A 186 12.20 -7.19 1.25
C VAL A 186 12.90 -7.70 -0.02
N SER A 187 12.26 -7.57 -1.17
CA SER A 187 12.80 -7.92 -2.48
C SER A 187 12.42 -6.84 -3.51
N PRO A 188 13.39 -6.22 -4.23
CA PRO A 188 14.83 -6.41 -4.11
C PRO A 188 15.41 -6.08 -2.71
N LYS A 189 16.65 -6.50 -2.43
CA LYS A 189 17.25 -6.35 -1.10
C LYS A 189 17.45 -4.87 -0.74
N ALA A 190 17.53 -4.57 0.54
CA ALA A 190 17.89 -3.23 1.01
C ALA A 190 19.20 -2.75 0.37
N GLY A 191 19.24 -1.45 0.05
CA GLY A 191 20.33 -0.80 -0.67
C GLY A 191 20.33 -1.03 -2.19
N THR A 192 19.44 -1.87 -2.73
CA THR A 192 19.29 -2.00 -4.18
C THR A 192 18.64 -0.74 -4.75
N GLU A 193 19.25 -0.23 -5.83
CA GLU A 193 18.71 0.87 -6.61
C GLU A 193 17.51 0.41 -7.45
N ALA A 194 16.42 1.17 -7.44
CA ALA A 194 15.18 0.84 -8.15
C ALA A 194 14.40 2.09 -8.53
N LEU A 195 13.56 1.98 -9.57
CA LEU A 195 12.64 3.06 -9.97
C LEU A 195 11.42 3.11 -9.05
N SER A 196 10.71 4.25 -9.00
CA SER A 196 9.50 4.38 -8.16
C SER A 196 8.38 3.38 -8.52
N THR A 197 8.36 2.94 -9.77
CA THR A 197 7.36 2.05 -10.37
C THR A 197 7.79 0.59 -10.39
N GLU A 198 9.04 0.30 -10.06
CA GLU A 198 9.50 -1.08 -9.96
C GLU A 198 8.89 -1.75 -8.72
N PRO A 199 8.43 -3.01 -8.84
CA PRO A 199 7.73 -3.67 -7.74
C PRO A 199 8.69 -4.00 -6.60
N VAL A 200 8.37 -3.49 -5.41
CA VAL A 200 9.03 -3.87 -4.15
C VAL A 200 8.11 -4.82 -3.39
N THR A 201 8.51 -6.09 -3.29
CA THR A 201 7.79 -7.10 -2.52
C THR A 201 8.28 -7.12 -1.07
N VAL A 202 7.39 -6.86 -0.13
CA VAL A 202 7.62 -6.93 1.32
C VAL A 202 6.94 -8.19 1.86
N THR A 203 7.72 -9.10 2.42
CA THR A 203 7.20 -10.29 3.10
C THR A 203 7.01 -10.00 4.58
N VAL A 204 5.79 -10.11 5.07
CA VAL A 204 5.40 -9.87 6.47
C VAL A 204 5.10 -11.17 7.20
N ALA A 205 5.35 -11.17 8.51
CA ALA A 205 5.05 -12.28 9.40
C ALA A 205 3.55 -12.39 9.65
N VAL A 206 3.02 -13.61 9.54
CA VAL A 206 1.72 -14.00 10.08
C VAL A 206 1.93 -15.11 11.11
N PRO A 207 1.09 -15.22 12.15
CA PRO A 207 1.24 -16.24 13.17
C PRO A 207 0.90 -17.64 12.65
N PHE A 208 1.33 -18.67 13.37
CA PHE A 208 0.76 -20.00 13.21
C PHE A 208 -0.54 -20.06 14.02
N THR A 209 -1.51 -20.83 13.54
CA THR A 209 -2.82 -20.97 14.20
C THR A 209 -3.12 -22.42 14.45
N VAL A 210 -3.62 -22.77 15.63
CA VAL A 210 -4.00 -24.15 15.95
C VAL A 210 -5.12 -24.60 15.00
N PRO A 211 -4.92 -25.64 14.17
CA PRO A 211 -5.96 -26.18 13.30
C PRO A 211 -7.14 -26.74 14.10
N ASP A 212 -8.33 -26.66 13.53
CA ASP A 212 -9.49 -27.39 14.06
C ASP A 212 -9.39 -28.87 13.67
N VAL A 213 -9.09 -29.71 14.66
CA VAL A 213 -8.93 -31.16 14.51
C VAL A 213 -10.05 -31.94 15.21
N ALA A 214 -11.09 -31.26 15.72
CA ALA A 214 -12.19 -31.93 16.39
C ALA A 214 -12.93 -32.89 15.44
N GLY A 215 -13.23 -34.09 15.91
CA GLY A 215 -13.87 -35.15 15.12
C GLY A 215 -12.94 -35.91 14.18
N MET A 216 -11.65 -35.56 14.10
CA MET A 216 -10.66 -36.34 13.36
C MET A 216 -10.25 -37.60 14.12
N ASP A 217 -9.75 -38.60 13.41
CA ASP A 217 -9.03 -39.72 13.99
C ASP A 217 -7.74 -39.22 14.70
N THR A 218 -7.33 -39.90 15.78
CA THR A 218 -6.16 -39.53 16.57
C THR A 218 -4.90 -39.31 15.72
N ASP A 219 -4.61 -40.21 14.77
CA ASP A 219 -3.38 -40.13 14.00
C ASP A 219 -3.46 -38.99 12.98
N ALA A 220 -4.63 -38.80 12.35
CA ALA A 220 -4.88 -37.69 11.44
C ALA A 220 -4.83 -36.32 12.15
N ALA A 221 -5.36 -36.23 13.38
CA ALA A 221 -5.29 -35.03 14.20
C ALA A 221 -3.85 -34.68 14.56
N LYS A 222 -3.05 -35.67 15.00
CA LYS A 222 -1.62 -35.49 15.30
C LYS A 222 -0.83 -35.04 14.08
N GLU A 223 -1.06 -35.65 12.93
CA GLU A 223 -0.39 -35.29 11.67
C GLU A 223 -0.72 -33.84 11.30
N THR A 224 -2.01 -33.47 11.35
CA THR A 224 -2.45 -32.09 11.04
C THR A 224 -1.80 -31.04 11.95
N LEU A 225 -1.73 -31.31 13.26
CA LEU A 225 -1.06 -30.41 14.21
C LEU A 225 0.47 -30.36 13.98
N SER A 226 1.09 -31.49 13.68
CA SER A 226 2.54 -31.58 13.43
C SER A 226 2.94 -30.89 12.12
N ASP A 227 2.12 -31.00 11.07
CA ASP A 227 2.32 -30.34 9.78
C ASP A 227 2.23 -28.82 9.87
N GLU A 228 1.39 -28.31 10.77
CA GLU A 228 1.34 -26.88 11.11
C GLU A 228 2.58 -26.45 11.91
N GLY A 229 3.33 -27.41 12.47
CA GLY A 229 4.61 -27.20 13.15
C GLY A 229 4.50 -27.18 14.66
N TYR A 230 3.49 -27.83 15.25
CA TYR A 230 3.33 -27.97 16.70
C TYR A 230 3.89 -29.29 17.25
N GLU A 231 4.26 -29.29 18.52
CA GLU A 231 4.55 -30.50 19.28
C GLU A 231 3.25 -31.00 19.93
N VAL A 232 2.89 -32.27 19.72
CA VAL A 232 1.58 -32.79 20.14
C VAL A 232 1.71 -33.71 21.35
N THR A 233 1.05 -33.33 22.45
CA THR A 233 0.85 -34.15 23.65
C THR A 233 -0.57 -34.69 23.67
N THR A 234 -0.78 -35.98 23.94
CA THR A 234 -2.14 -36.56 23.99
C THR A 234 -2.61 -36.84 25.40
N LEU A 235 -3.83 -36.43 25.72
CA LEU A 235 -4.54 -36.79 26.94
C LEU A 235 -5.86 -37.49 26.62
N TRP A 236 -6.18 -38.52 27.40
CA TRP A 236 -7.45 -39.22 27.29
C TRP A 236 -8.52 -38.52 28.11
N SER A 237 -9.69 -38.32 27.51
CA SER A 237 -10.88 -37.84 28.21
C SER A 237 -12.00 -38.85 28.06
N TYR A 238 -12.59 -39.24 29.18
CA TYR A 238 -13.71 -40.18 29.19
C TYR A 238 -14.98 -39.51 28.64
N THR A 239 -15.58 -40.12 27.62
CA THR A 239 -16.85 -39.68 27.02
C THR A 239 -17.52 -40.84 26.28
N GLU A 240 -18.84 -40.78 26.18
CA GLU A 240 -19.66 -41.71 25.40
C GLU A 240 -20.30 -41.05 24.17
N ASP A 241 -20.32 -39.71 24.13
CA ASP A 241 -20.91 -38.95 23.05
C ASP A 241 -20.10 -39.05 21.76
N THR A 242 -18.82 -39.43 21.88
CA THR A 242 -17.87 -39.50 20.77
C THR A 242 -17.18 -40.87 20.76
N PRO A 243 -17.03 -41.52 19.59
CA PRO A 243 -16.33 -42.80 19.48
C PRO A 243 -14.89 -42.73 20.01
N GLU A 244 -14.46 -43.81 20.67
CA GLU A 244 -13.09 -43.95 21.16
C GLU A 244 -12.06 -43.76 20.04
N GLY A 245 -10.96 -43.05 20.34
CA GLY A 245 -9.91 -42.75 19.38
C GLY A 245 -10.17 -41.49 18.53
N THR A 246 -11.27 -40.78 18.75
CA THR A 246 -11.59 -39.52 18.07
C THR A 246 -11.07 -38.32 18.85
N ALA A 247 -10.49 -37.34 18.16
CA ALA A 247 -10.09 -36.06 18.73
C ALA A 247 -11.32 -35.25 19.19
N LEU A 248 -11.31 -34.83 20.46
CA LEU A 248 -12.37 -34.03 21.06
C LEU A 248 -12.11 -32.54 20.92
N SER A 249 -10.89 -32.13 21.31
CA SER A 249 -10.48 -30.73 21.36
C SER A 249 -8.97 -30.62 21.53
N THR A 250 -8.47 -29.40 21.43
CA THR A 250 -7.08 -29.05 21.71
C THR A 250 -7.01 -27.99 22.81
N GLU A 251 -5.91 -27.99 23.56
CA GLU A 251 -5.50 -26.89 24.44
C GLU A 251 -4.07 -26.48 24.06
N PRO A 252 -3.83 -25.22 23.61
CA PRO A 252 -4.82 -24.17 23.35
C PRO A 252 -5.89 -24.51 22.29
N GLU A 253 -7.02 -23.81 22.33
CA GLU A 253 -8.17 -24.07 21.45
C GLU A 253 -7.89 -23.81 19.96
N ALA A 254 -8.70 -24.38 19.08
CA ALA A 254 -8.59 -24.16 17.64
C ALA A 254 -8.69 -22.66 17.29
N GLY A 255 -7.81 -22.20 16.40
CA GLY A 255 -7.66 -20.79 16.04
C GLY A 255 -6.74 -19.99 16.98
N ALA A 256 -6.32 -20.53 18.11
CA ALA A 256 -5.31 -19.89 18.97
C ALA A 256 -4.01 -19.65 18.19
N GLN A 257 -3.40 -18.49 18.41
CA GLN A 257 -2.14 -18.11 17.78
C GLN A 257 -0.96 -18.56 18.65
N LEU A 258 -0.06 -19.35 18.08
CA LEU A 258 1.10 -19.89 18.76
C LEU A 258 2.36 -19.78 17.89
N ASP A 259 3.52 -19.86 18.53
CA ASP A 259 4.77 -20.01 17.82
C ASP A 259 4.92 -21.44 17.30
N SER A 260 5.57 -21.63 16.16
CA SER A 260 5.98 -22.96 15.72
C SER A 260 6.92 -23.59 16.75
N GLY A 261 6.71 -24.88 17.02
CA GLY A 261 7.34 -25.66 18.08
C GLY A 261 6.61 -25.57 19.42
N SER A 262 5.52 -24.81 19.53
CA SER A 262 4.71 -24.80 20.76
C SER A 262 4.03 -26.14 20.97
N GLU A 263 3.84 -26.50 22.25
CA GLU A 263 3.11 -27.71 22.63
C GLU A 263 1.60 -27.47 22.53
N VAL A 264 0.88 -28.40 21.89
CA VAL A 264 -0.57 -28.46 21.83
C VAL A 264 -1.02 -29.78 22.43
N THR A 265 -1.86 -29.71 23.45
CA THR A 265 -2.47 -30.89 24.07
C THR A 265 -3.71 -31.28 23.28
N LEU A 266 -3.72 -32.50 22.74
CA LEU A 266 -4.84 -33.12 22.04
C LEU A 266 -5.63 -34.00 23.02
N TYR A 267 -6.88 -33.66 23.26
CA TYR A 267 -7.80 -34.49 24.04
C TYR A 267 -8.47 -35.52 23.13
N ILE A 268 -8.37 -36.78 23.51
CA ILE A 268 -8.90 -37.89 22.72
C ILE A 268 -9.99 -38.60 23.52
N ALA A 269 -11.09 -38.91 22.84
CA ALA A 269 -12.20 -39.69 23.38
C ALA A 269 -11.72 -41.08 23.79
N LYS A 270 -12.01 -41.44 25.04
CA LYS A 270 -11.77 -42.77 25.59
C LYS A 270 -13.07 -43.32 26.18
N SER A 271 -13.43 -44.54 25.79
CA SER A 271 -14.56 -45.22 26.41
C SER A 271 -14.15 -45.84 27.75
N ARG A 272 -15.05 -45.80 28.73
CA ARG A 272 -14.93 -46.60 29.97
C ARG A 272 -15.37 -48.06 29.76
N GLY A 273 -15.99 -48.38 28.63
CA GLY A 273 -16.65 -49.67 28.42
C GLY A 273 -15.71 -50.87 28.60
N ASN A 274 -14.54 -50.86 27.98
CA ASN A 274 -13.57 -51.96 28.12
C ASN A 274 -13.07 -52.12 29.57
N GLU A 275 -12.84 -51.02 30.27
CA GLU A 275 -12.39 -51.00 31.66
C GLU A 275 -13.46 -51.56 32.60
N LEU A 276 -14.71 -51.12 32.45
CA LEU A 276 -15.82 -51.55 33.29
C LEU A 276 -16.26 -52.99 32.99
N VAL A 277 -16.18 -53.43 31.73
CA VAL A 277 -16.41 -54.84 31.36
C VAL A 277 -15.37 -55.74 32.03
N ALA A 278 -14.09 -55.41 31.92
CA ALA A 278 -13.03 -56.19 32.56
C ALA A 278 -13.16 -56.23 34.09
N LEU A 279 -13.54 -55.09 34.69
CA LEU A 279 -13.82 -55.03 36.13
C LEU A 279 -15.00 -55.92 36.51
N ALA A 280 -16.09 -55.88 35.74
CA ALA A 280 -17.25 -56.72 35.95
C ALA A 280 -16.94 -58.22 35.85
N GLU A 281 -16.22 -58.64 34.82
CA GLU A 281 -15.76 -60.01 34.66
C GLU A 281 -14.88 -60.49 35.83
N SER A 282 -14.08 -59.59 36.42
CA SER A 282 -13.21 -59.92 37.55
C SER A 282 -13.96 -60.17 38.86
N PHE A 283 -15.07 -59.47 39.09
CA PHE A 283 -15.75 -59.52 40.38
C PHE A 283 -16.90 -60.53 40.41
N LEU A 284 -17.57 -60.76 39.27
CA LEU A 284 -18.81 -61.52 39.21
C LEU A 284 -18.65 -62.99 39.63
N PRO A 285 -17.58 -63.72 39.27
CA PRO A 285 -17.41 -65.11 39.68
C PRO A 285 -17.42 -65.29 41.21
N GLY A 286 -18.30 -66.16 41.71
CA GLY A 286 -18.45 -66.43 43.14
C GLY A 286 -19.26 -65.39 43.92
N ALA A 287 -19.70 -64.30 43.28
CA ALA A 287 -20.54 -63.30 43.93
C ALA A 287 -21.91 -63.87 44.30
N ARG A 288 -22.49 -63.39 45.41
CA ARG A 288 -23.79 -63.86 45.91
C ARG A 288 -24.88 -62.91 45.47
N LEU A 289 -25.83 -63.40 44.69
CA LEU A 289 -26.96 -62.64 44.19
C LEU A 289 -28.17 -62.83 45.10
N LYS A 290 -28.90 -61.74 45.37
CA LYS A 290 -30.21 -61.75 46.02
C LYS A 290 -31.24 -61.18 45.07
N SER A 291 -32.15 -62.04 44.61
CA SER A 291 -33.30 -61.69 43.79
C SER A 291 -34.61 -62.02 44.51
N ASN A 292 -35.74 -61.62 43.94
CA ASN A 292 -37.08 -62.02 44.41
C ASN A 292 -37.30 -63.54 44.33
N ASN A 293 -36.56 -64.22 43.44
CA ASN A 293 -36.67 -65.65 43.19
C ASN A 293 -35.76 -66.51 44.09
N GLY A 294 -34.97 -65.91 44.97
CA GLY A 294 -34.08 -66.63 45.87
C GLY A 294 -32.68 -66.02 45.98
N ARG A 295 -31.78 -66.79 46.60
CA ARG A 295 -30.36 -66.45 46.75
C ARG A 295 -29.54 -67.36 45.85
N PHE A 296 -28.58 -66.80 45.13
CA PHE A 296 -27.79 -67.53 44.15
C PHE A 296 -26.29 -67.26 44.35
N ILE A 297 -25.46 -68.20 43.95
CA ILE A 297 -24.00 -68.02 43.83
C ILE A 297 -23.64 -68.12 42.36
N ILE A 298 -22.94 -67.11 41.83
CA ILE A 298 -22.46 -67.13 40.44
C ILE A 298 -21.35 -68.18 40.31
N ASP A 299 -21.54 -69.12 39.39
CA ASP A 299 -20.57 -70.16 39.07
C ASP A 299 -19.66 -69.76 37.91
N SER A 300 -20.25 -69.15 36.88
CA SER A 300 -19.51 -68.67 35.72
C SER A 300 -20.23 -67.49 35.06
N VAL A 301 -19.46 -66.63 34.39
CA VAL A 301 -19.98 -65.48 33.65
C VAL A 301 -19.97 -65.83 32.18
N SER A 302 -21.15 -65.75 31.54
CA SER A 302 -21.34 -66.12 30.13
C SER A 302 -21.05 -64.96 29.19
N SER A 303 -21.43 -63.74 29.56
CA SER A 303 -21.15 -62.53 28.79
C SER A 303 -21.23 -61.30 29.67
N VAL A 304 -20.42 -60.29 29.34
CA VAL A 304 -20.44 -58.98 29.96
C VAL A 304 -20.35 -57.94 28.84
N THR A 305 -21.29 -57.00 28.81
CA THR A 305 -21.40 -56.01 27.75
C THR A 305 -21.62 -54.63 28.35
N TYR A 306 -20.87 -53.64 27.88
CA TYR A 306 -21.10 -52.25 28.25
C TYR A 306 -22.40 -51.73 27.64
N ALA A 307 -23.23 -51.10 28.47
CA ALA A 307 -24.56 -50.62 28.09
C ALA A 307 -24.66 -49.09 27.99
N GLY A 308 -23.56 -48.35 28.25
CA GLY A 308 -23.55 -46.89 28.36
C GLY A 308 -23.91 -46.41 29.77
N ASP A 309 -23.71 -45.13 30.04
CA ASP A 309 -24.00 -44.45 31.32
C ASP A 309 -23.36 -45.13 32.55
N ASP A 310 -22.11 -45.58 32.42
CA ASP A 310 -21.39 -46.38 33.43
C ASP A 310 -22.10 -47.70 33.80
N VAL A 311 -23.01 -48.20 32.95
CA VAL A 311 -23.74 -49.45 33.15
C VAL A 311 -23.11 -50.60 32.37
N VAL A 312 -22.94 -51.73 33.05
CA VAL A 312 -22.56 -53.00 32.45
C VAL A 312 -23.70 -53.99 32.64
N ARG A 313 -24.07 -54.71 31.57
CA ARG A 313 -24.99 -55.85 31.62
C ARG A 313 -24.19 -57.14 31.59
N TYR A 314 -24.63 -58.12 32.38
CA TYR A 314 -24.02 -59.43 32.41
C TYR A 314 -25.06 -60.54 32.33
N THR A 315 -24.62 -61.67 31.80
CA THR A 315 -25.34 -62.94 31.84
C THR A 315 -24.42 -63.95 32.50
N CYS A 316 -24.93 -64.69 33.48
CA CYS A 316 -24.15 -65.66 34.24
C CYS A 316 -24.92 -66.95 34.48
N GLU A 317 -24.20 -68.03 34.73
CA GLU A 317 -24.76 -69.25 35.28
C GLU A 317 -24.55 -69.27 36.78
N ALA A 318 -25.63 -69.53 37.52
CA ALA A 318 -25.63 -69.55 38.97
C ALA A 318 -26.46 -70.71 39.50
N HIS A 319 -26.22 -71.13 40.73
CA HIS A 319 -27.07 -72.09 41.44
C HIS A 319 -27.71 -71.45 42.65
N GLN A 320 -28.91 -71.92 43.00
CA GLN A 320 -29.64 -71.44 44.16
C GLN A 320 -29.05 -72.02 45.45
N TYR A 321 -29.06 -71.24 46.53
CA TYR A 321 -28.77 -71.75 47.87
C TYR A 321 -29.78 -71.25 48.89
N GLU A 322 -29.97 -72.04 49.93
CA GLU A 322 -30.78 -71.71 51.09
C GLU A 322 -30.01 -72.04 52.37
N ASP A 323 -29.93 -71.09 53.29
CA ASP A 323 -29.47 -71.36 54.65
C ASP A 323 -30.65 -71.88 55.46
N VAL A 324 -30.58 -73.14 55.88
CA VAL A 324 -31.61 -73.86 56.63
C VAL A 324 -31.17 -73.97 58.09
N GLU A 325 -32.06 -73.63 59.02
CA GLU A 325 -31.81 -73.80 60.45
C GLU A 325 -31.93 -75.28 60.85
N LEU A 326 -30.89 -75.80 61.48
CA LEU A 326 -30.87 -77.18 61.95
C LEU A 326 -31.71 -77.32 63.23
N PRO A 327 -32.51 -78.39 63.34
CA PRO A 327 -33.32 -78.61 64.53
C PRO A 327 -32.45 -78.72 65.79
N PHE A 328 -33.04 -78.36 66.93
CA PHE A 328 -32.41 -78.39 68.25
C PHE A 328 -31.25 -77.38 68.44
N GLY A 329 -31.32 -76.22 67.78
CA GLY A 329 -30.36 -75.13 68.00
C GLY A 329 -28.94 -75.45 67.51
N LYS A 330 -28.81 -76.32 66.50
CA LYS A 330 -27.51 -76.76 65.96
C LYS A 330 -26.90 -75.80 64.92
N GLY A 331 -27.38 -74.56 64.87
CA GLY A 331 -26.95 -73.54 63.91
C GLY A 331 -27.60 -73.69 62.54
N THR A 332 -27.05 -73.00 61.55
CA THR A 332 -27.54 -72.99 60.16
C THR A 332 -26.61 -73.78 59.25
N THR A 333 -27.17 -74.60 58.36
CA THR A 333 -26.41 -75.21 57.25
C THR A 333 -26.84 -74.59 55.93
N ARG A 334 -25.91 -74.47 54.98
CA ARG A 334 -26.25 -74.10 53.62
C ARG A 334 -26.60 -75.34 52.82
N VAL A 335 -27.70 -75.27 52.08
CA VAL A 335 -28.12 -76.25 51.09
C VAL A 335 -28.05 -75.57 49.74
N GLU A 336 -27.31 -76.17 48.81
CA GLU A 336 -27.12 -75.68 47.43
C GLU A 336 -27.91 -76.59 46.48
N ASP A 337 -28.58 -76.01 45.49
CA ASP A 337 -29.25 -76.76 44.42
C ASP A 337 -28.21 -77.17 43.36
N ASP A 338 -28.29 -78.40 42.87
CA ASP A 338 -27.42 -78.89 41.80
C ASP A 338 -27.78 -78.29 40.42
N LYS A 339 -28.97 -77.68 40.29
CA LYS A 339 -29.43 -77.06 39.05
C LYS A 339 -28.80 -75.68 38.84
N ARG A 340 -28.16 -75.50 37.68
CA ARG A 340 -27.74 -74.19 37.18
C ARG A 340 -28.93 -73.47 36.54
N VAL A 341 -29.03 -72.18 36.81
CA VAL A 341 -29.97 -71.25 36.18
C VAL A 341 -29.20 -70.10 35.56
N THR A 342 -29.70 -69.60 34.44
CA THR A 342 -29.17 -68.38 33.82
C THR A 342 -29.76 -67.16 34.52
N ILE A 343 -28.89 -66.25 34.94
CA ILE A 343 -29.28 -64.98 35.54
C ILE A 343 -28.70 -63.84 34.71
N GLU A 344 -29.58 -62.93 34.31
CA GLU A 344 -29.20 -61.65 33.72
C GLU A 344 -29.22 -60.57 34.80
N GLY A 345 -28.26 -59.66 34.71
CA GLY A 345 -28.17 -58.56 35.65
C GLY A 345 -27.45 -57.35 35.07
N SER A 346 -27.41 -56.29 35.87
CA SER A 346 -26.75 -55.04 35.55
C SER A 346 -26.02 -54.45 36.74
N LEU A 347 -25.02 -53.63 36.44
CA LEU A 347 -24.11 -53.01 37.40
C LEU A 347 -23.89 -51.58 36.95
N THR A 348 -23.99 -50.64 37.88
CA THR A 348 -23.69 -49.22 37.63
C THR A 348 -22.47 -48.83 38.44
N PHE A 349 -21.47 -48.25 37.79
CA PHE A 349 -20.23 -47.80 38.42
C PHE A 349 -20.24 -46.29 38.68
N ASN A 350 -19.50 -45.82 39.68
CA ASN A 350 -19.18 -44.39 39.83
C ASN A 350 -17.87 -44.04 39.12
N GLY A 351 -17.44 -42.78 39.21
CA GLY A 351 -16.16 -42.30 38.66
C GLY A 351 -14.90 -42.97 39.26
N ASP A 352 -15.01 -43.55 40.45
CA ASP A 352 -13.93 -44.27 41.14
C ASP A 352 -13.94 -45.79 40.84
N ASN A 353 -14.72 -46.22 39.84
CA ASN A 353 -14.93 -47.61 39.45
C ASN A 353 -15.54 -48.49 40.56
N GLU A 354 -16.28 -47.92 41.50
CA GLU A 354 -17.02 -48.68 42.50
C GLU A 354 -18.45 -48.96 42.05
N VAL A 355 -18.93 -50.18 42.30
CA VAL A 355 -20.33 -50.55 42.01
C VAL A 355 -21.26 -49.80 42.97
N THR A 356 -22.07 -48.90 42.42
CA THR A 356 -23.06 -48.13 43.18
C THR A 356 -24.40 -48.84 43.24
N THR A 357 -24.78 -49.50 42.14
CA THR A 357 -26.05 -50.22 41.99
C THR A 357 -25.78 -51.56 41.32
N ALA A 358 -26.45 -52.60 41.80
CA ALA A 358 -26.45 -53.90 41.18
C ALA A 358 -27.84 -54.52 41.24
N ASP A 359 -28.30 -55.04 40.10
CA ASP A 359 -29.59 -55.74 39.98
C ASP A 359 -29.37 -57.06 39.22
N PRO A 360 -29.60 -58.25 39.82
CA PRO A 360 -30.01 -58.46 41.21
C PRO A 360 -28.95 -58.00 42.22
N ALA A 361 -29.38 -57.71 43.46
CA ALA A 361 -28.52 -57.18 44.50
C ALA A 361 -27.34 -58.13 44.80
N ILE A 362 -26.12 -57.62 44.73
CA ILE A 362 -24.89 -58.40 44.94
C ILE A 362 -24.37 -58.20 46.36
N LYS A 363 -24.01 -59.31 47.01
CA LYS A 363 -23.25 -59.31 48.26
C LYS A 363 -22.00 -60.17 48.07
N TYR A 364 -20.86 -59.67 48.52
CA TYR A 364 -19.63 -60.46 48.63
C TYR A 364 -19.61 -61.22 49.95
#